data_AF-E0S542-F1
#
_entry.id   AF-E0S542-F1
#
_cell.length_a   1.000
_cell.length_b   1.000
_cell.length_c   1.000
_cell.angle_alpha   90.00
_cell.angle_beta   90.00
_cell.angle_gamma   90.00
#
_symmetry.space_group_name_H-M   'P 1'
#
loop_
_entity.id
_entity.type
_entity.pdbx_description
1 polymer ?
#
loop_
_entity_poly.entity_id
_entity_poly.type
_entity_poly.pdbx_seq_one_letter_code
_entity_poly.pdbx_strand_id
1 'polypeptide(L)'
;MGKIKDEVDVICEHKADGSIIPMRLRFMDENGEYETYNIKGYRQVKDKGTFTTEDGVYITSNTYLFECMIIAMNTKRIIRLYYEPSTKPKWRLGI
;
A
#
# COMPACT_ATOMS: atom_id res chain seq x y z
N MET A 1 2.30 4.31 -17.12
CA MET A 1 2.42 5.25 -15.99
C MET A 1 1.35 4.89 -14.98
N GLY A 2 1.73 4.25 -13.88
CA GLY A 2 0.78 3.91 -12.80
C GLY A 2 0.31 5.18 -12.09
N LYS A 3 -0.94 5.20 -11.62
CA LYS A 3 -1.50 6.34 -10.89
C LYS A 3 -1.19 6.14 -9.40
N ILE A 4 -0.29 6.94 -8.84
CA ILE A 4 0.00 6.92 -7.39
C ILE A 4 -1.01 7.80 -6.67
N LYS A 5 -1.57 7.30 -5.57
CA LYS A 5 -2.37 8.07 -4.61
C LYS A 5 -1.60 8.22 -3.30
N ASP A 6 -1.35 9.46 -2.88
CA ASP A 6 -0.67 9.80 -1.61
C ASP A 6 -1.62 9.86 -0.40
N GLU A 7 -2.93 9.99 -0.63
CA GLU A 7 -3.95 10.11 0.41
C GLU A 7 -4.71 8.79 0.56
N VAL A 8 -4.07 7.82 1.22
CA VAL A 8 -4.67 6.52 1.54
C VAL A 8 -4.47 6.22 3.02
N ASP A 9 -5.54 5.80 3.69
CA ASP A 9 -5.47 5.27 5.04
C ASP A 9 -5.43 3.75 4.97
N VAL A 10 -4.53 3.13 5.75
CA VAL A 10 -4.40 1.68 5.83
C VAL A 10 -4.56 1.24 7.27
N ILE A 11 -5.51 0.33 7.50
CA ILE A 11 -5.70 -0.35 8.78
C ILE A 11 -4.79 -1.57 8.78
N CYS A 12 -3.91 -1.65 9.77
CA CYS A 12 -2.92 -2.70 9.91
C CYS A 12 -3.06 -3.45 11.24
N GLU A 13 -2.64 -4.72 11.25
CA GLU A 13 -2.27 -5.44 12.46
C GLU A 13 -0.74 -5.33 12.65
N HIS A 14 -0.32 -4.90 13.84
CA HIS A 14 1.09 -4.86 14.22
C HIS A 14 1.38 -6.08 15.09
N LYS A 15 2.30 -6.93 14.64
CA LYS A 15 2.69 -8.14 15.36
C LYS A 15 3.74 -7.85 16.42
N ALA A 16 3.84 -8.74 17.42
CA ALA A 16 4.87 -8.67 18.46
C ALA A 16 6.31 -8.75 17.92
N ASP A 17 6.51 -9.37 16.75
CA ASP A 17 7.80 -9.45 16.05
C ASP A 17 8.17 -8.16 15.28
N GLY A 18 7.33 -7.12 15.35
CA GLY A 18 7.53 -5.84 14.68
C GLY A 18 7.09 -5.81 13.22
N SER A 19 6.64 -6.93 12.64
CA SER A 19 6.10 -6.95 11.29
C SER A 19 4.67 -6.39 11.23
N ILE A 20 4.31 -5.88 10.06
CA ILE A 20 3.03 -5.21 9.79
C ILE A 20 2.23 -6.04 8.80
N ILE A 21 0.97 -6.27 9.11
CA ILE A 21 0.00 -6.93 8.23
C ILE A 21 -1.03 -5.90 7.79
N PRO A 22 -1.12 -5.54 6.50
CA PRO A 22 -2.17 -4.65 6.02
C PRO A 22 -3.49 -5.43 5.88
N MET A 23 -4.57 -4.91 6.47
CA MET A 23 -5.87 -5.60 6.56
C MET A 23 -6.95 -4.94 5.69
N ARG A 24 -6.96 -3.61 5.65
CA ARG A 24 -7.96 -2.82 4.93
C ARG A 24 -7.35 -1.49 4.52
N LEU A 25 -7.82 -0.95 3.41
CA LEU A 25 -7.47 0.39 2.96
C LEU A 25 -8.72 1.21 2.65
N ARG A 26 -8.62 2.52 2.80
CA ARG A 26 -9.63 3.47 2.33
C ARG A 26 -8.96 4.69 1.72
N PHE A 27 -9.56 5.23 0.68
CA PHE A 27 -9.13 6.48 0.06
C PHE A 27 -10.35 7.18 -0.53
N MET A 28 -10.21 8.49 -0.76
CA MET A 28 -11.25 9.27 -1.40
C MET A 28 -11.21 9.06 -2.92
N ASP A 29 -12.37 8.77 -3.50
CA ASP A 29 -12.56 8.70 -4.94
C ASP A 29 -12.61 10.10 -5.57
N GLU A 30 -12.90 10.17 -6.86
CA GLU A 30 -12.97 11.44 -7.59
C GLU A 30 -14.24 12.25 -7.27
N ASN A 31 -15.25 11.63 -6.63
CA ASN A 31 -16.50 12.27 -6.21
C ASN A 31 -16.45 12.78 -4.77
N GLY A 32 -15.36 12.52 -4.04
CA GLY A 32 -15.22 12.90 -2.63
C GLY A 32 -15.74 11.83 -1.67
N GLU A 33 -16.11 10.65 -2.15
CA GLU A 33 -16.60 9.54 -1.32
C GLU A 33 -15.44 8.62 -0.90
N TYR A 34 -15.51 8.08 0.32
CA TYR A 34 -14.53 7.11 0.79
C TYR A 34 -14.85 5.72 0.24
N GLU A 35 -14.00 5.24 -0.67
CA GLU A 35 -13.97 3.83 -1.04
C GLU A 35 -13.16 3.03 -0.02
N THR A 36 -13.65 1.83 0.31
CA THR A 36 -12.98 0.95 1.28
C THR A 36 -12.82 -0.46 0.72
N TYR A 37 -11.61 -1.00 0.81
CA TYR A 37 -11.27 -2.33 0.31
C TYR A 37 -10.63 -3.18 1.39
N ASN A 38 -11.15 -4.39 1.58
CA ASN A 38 -10.52 -5.41 2.42
C ASN A 38 -9.42 -6.12 1.63
N ILE A 39 -8.28 -6.33 2.28
CA ILE A 39 -7.15 -7.07 1.71
C ILE A 39 -7.43 -8.56 1.87
N LYS A 40 -7.44 -9.28 0.73
CA LYS A 40 -7.73 -10.72 0.67
C LYS A 40 -6.47 -11.59 0.73
N GLY A 41 -5.33 -11.00 0.46
CA GLY A 41 -4.02 -11.61 0.57
C GLY A 41 -2.96 -10.55 0.36
N TYR A 42 -1.78 -10.75 0.95
CA TYR A 42 -0.67 -9.82 0.79
C TYR A 42 0.67 -10.57 0.71
N ARG A 43 1.64 -9.92 0.08
CA ARG A 43 3.05 -10.30 0.11
C ARG A 43 3.86 -9.05 0.40
N GLN A 44 4.70 -9.10 1.44
CA GLN A 44 5.70 -8.06 1.65
C GLN A 44 6.87 -8.31 0.70
N VAL A 45 7.20 -7.32 -0.13
CA VAL A 45 8.38 -7.35 -1.00
C VAL A 45 9.57 -6.92 -0.14
N LYS A 46 10.52 -7.83 0.04
CA LYS A 46 11.75 -7.60 0.80
C LYS A 46 12.91 -7.46 -0.16
N ASP A 47 13.11 -6.26 -0.69
CA ASP A 47 14.29 -5.96 -1.50
C ASP A 47 15.37 -5.27 -0.68
N LYS A 48 16.62 -5.72 -0.87
CA LYS A 48 17.79 -5.12 -0.24
C LYS A 48 18.35 -4.03 -1.14
N GLY A 49 17.82 -2.82 -1.07
CA GLY A 49 18.40 -1.68 -1.77
C GLY A 49 17.44 -0.53 -2.00
N THR A 50 17.95 0.50 -2.67
CA THR A 50 17.17 1.61 -3.21
C THR A 50 16.85 1.36 -4.67
N PHE A 51 15.59 1.44 -5.07
CA PHE A 51 15.18 1.29 -6.47
C PHE A 51 13.91 2.09 -6.73
N THR A 52 13.66 2.40 -8.00
CA THR A 52 12.38 3.01 -8.42
C THR A 52 11.49 1.90 -8.97
N THR A 53 10.29 1.81 -8.43
CA THR A 53 9.26 0.88 -8.93
C THR A 53 8.78 1.30 -10.33
N GLU A 54 8.18 0.38 -11.07
CA GLU A 54 7.63 0.66 -12.42
C GLU A 54 6.57 1.77 -12.41
N ASP A 55 5.90 1.96 -11.28
CA ASP A 55 4.93 3.03 -11.02
C ASP A 55 5.58 4.35 -10.60
N GLY A 56 6.91 4.41 -10.48
CA GLY A 56 7.67 5.66 -10.25
C GLY A 56 7.94 6.00 -8.79
N VAL A 57 7.59 5.11 -7.84
CA VAL A 57 7.90 5.32 -6.41
C VAL A 57 9.35 4.97 -6.14
N TYR A 58 10.12 5.93 -5.62
CA TYR A 58 11.47 5.71 -5.12
C TYR A 58 11.43 5.00 -3.76
N ILE A 59 11.91 3.77 -3.73
CA ILE A 59 11.97 2.91 -2.55
C ILE A 59 13.33 3.07 -1.89
N THR A 60 13.32 3.23 -0.58
CA THR A 60 14.51 3.21 0.26
C THR A 60 14.54 1.95 1.13
N SER A 61 15.67 1.67 1.77
CA SER A 61 15.81 0.56 2.71
C SER A 61 14.84 0.59 3.90
N ASN A 62 14.22 1.74 4.17
CA ASN A 62 13.24 1.90 5.24
C ASN A 62 11.78 1.87 4.74
N THR A 63 11.55 1.67 3.44
CA THR A 63 10.20 1.65 2.86
C THR A 63 9.65 0.23 2.86
N TYR A 64 8.46 0.05 3.43
CA TYR A 64 7.74 -1.21 3.35
C TYR A 64 6.91 -1.22 2.07
N LEU A 65 7.11 -2.23 1.23
CA LEU A 65 6.31 -2.47 0.03
C LEU A 65 5.48 -3.73 0.22
N PHE A 66 4.16 -3.60 0.05
CA PHE A 66 3.22 -4.71 0.08
C PHE A 66 2.51 -4.81 -1.27
N GLU A 67 2.49 -6.00 -1.85
CA GLU A 67 1.57 -6.33 -2.93
C GLU A 67 0.33 -6.95 -2.31
N CYS A 68 -0.81 -6.30 -2.49
CA CYS A 68 -2.06 -6.68 -1.86
C CYS A 68 -3.10 -7.07 -2.92
N MET A 69 -3.80 -8.17 -2.68
CA MET A 69 -4.96 -8.56 -3.46
C MET A 69 -6.22 -7.96 -2.84
N ILE A 70 -7.00 -7.25 -3.66
CA ILE A 70 -8.32 -6.73 -3.30
C ILE A 70 -9.36 -7.23 -4.30
N ILE A 71 -10.63 -7.11 -3.94
CA ILE A 71 -11.76 -7.29 -4.85
C ILE A 71 -12.37 -5.92 -5.09
N ALA A 72 -12.24 -5.42 -6.31
CA ALA A 72 -12.84 -4.15 -6.74
C ALA A 72 -13.73 -4.42 -7.95
N MET A 73 -14.97 -3.92 -7.92
CA MET A 73 -15.96 -4.17 -8.98
C MET A 73 -16.08 -5.67 -9.33
N ASN A 74 -16.19 -6.51 -8.29
CA ASN A 74 -16.26 -7.98 -8.40
C ASN A 74 -15.07 -8.66 -9.12
N THR A 75 -13.95 -7.95 -9.28
CA THR A 75 -12.76 -8.44 -9.96
C THR A 75 -11.56 -8.43 -9.01
N LYS A 76 -10.73 -9.49 -9.06
CA LYS A 76 -9.46 -9.53 -8.31
C LYS A 76 -8.49 -8.53 -8.91
N ARG A 77 -7.94 -7.64 -8.09
CA ARG A 77 -6.88 -6.70 -8.46
C ARG A 77 -5.70 -6.84 -7.52
N ILE A 78 -4.50 -6.71 -8.07
CA ILE A 78 -3.27 -6.56 -7.29
C ILE A 78 -2.93 -5.08 -7.26
N ILE A 79 -2.68 -4.55 -6.07
CA ILE A 79 -2.25 -3.17 -5.83
C ILE A 79 -0.95 -3.17 -5.03
N ARG A 80 -0.22 -2.06 -5.07
CA ARG A 80 0.99 -1.86 -4.26
C ARG A 80 0.72 -0.85 -3.17
N LEU A 81 1.01 -1.20 -1.92
CA LEU A 81 1.02 -0.27 -0.79
C LEU A 81 2.46 0.02 -0.39
N TYR A 82 2.76 1.30 -0.26
CA TYR A 82 4.05 1.78 0.20
C TYR A 82 3.88 2.45 1.55
N TYR A 83 4.66 2.02 2.54
CA TYR A 83 4.69 2.65 3.86
C TYR A 83 6.08 3.14 4.19
N GLU A 84 6.19 4.45 4.41
CA GLU A 84 7.42 5.10 4.84
C GLU A 84 7.27 5.47 6.34
N PRO A 85 7.90 4.74 7.28
CA PRO A 85 7.82 4.99 8.71
C PRO A 85 8.72 6.14 9.19
N SER A 86 9.14 7.04 8.29
CA SER A 86 10.04 8.16 8.60
C SER A 86 9.36 9.22 9.48
N THR A 87 9.98 10.39 9.70
CA THR A 87 9.49 11.46 10.59
C THR A 87 8.06 11.93 10.28
N LYS A 88 7.55 11.67 9.07
CA LYS A 88 6.13 11.80 8.72
C LYS A 88 5.64 10.48 8.14
N PRO A 89 5.08 9.58 8.97
CA PRO A 89 4.54 8.33 8.50
C PRO A 89 3.47 8.57 7.45
N LYS A 90 3.61 7.94 6.29
CA LYS A 90 2.63 8.07 5.20
C LYS A 90 2.48 6.75 4.47
N TRP A 91 1.27 6.52 3.98
CA TRP A 91 0.95 5.43 3.08
C TRP A 91 0.74 5.97 1.68
N ARG A 92 1.12 5.19 0.67
CA ARG A 92 0.81 5.46 -0.73
C ARG A 92 0.27 4.21 -1.39
N LEU A 93 -0.58 4.41 -2.39
CA LEU A 93 -1.20 3.36 -3.17
C LEU A 93 -0.76 3.51 -4.64
N GLY A 94 -0.13 2.46 -5.17
CA GLY A 94 0.13 2.28 -6.60
C GLY A 94 -0.89 1.33 -7.22
N ILE A 95 -1.49 1.76 -8.35
CA ILE A 95 -2.48 1.01 -9.15
C ILE A 95 -1.96 0.87 -10.58
#